data_AF-A0A1B6ID37-F1
#
_entry.id   AF-A0A1B6ID37-F1
#
_cell.length_a   1.000
_cell.length_b   1.000
_cell.length_c   1.000
_cell.angle_alpha   90.00
_cell.angle_beta   90.00
_cell.angle_gamma   90.00
#
_symmetry.space_group_name_H-M   'P 1'
#
loop_
_entity.id
_entity.type
_entity.pdbx_description
1 polymer ?
#
loop_
_entity_poly.entity_id
_entity_poly.type
_entity_poly.pdbx_seq_one_letter_code
_entity_poly.pdbx_strand_id
1 'polypeptide(L)'
;MAVLAAAQLLDELMGRNRNVAPSEKTKELNWEDPEYCKFYMVKFCPHDLFVNTRADLGVCSKVHDDEVKALFEKSTSYKKQAYEDEFIRFSQGMLNEVERKIVKGKQRLALIGNKSEPPSSLSPQQTQR
;
A
#
# COMPACT_ATOMS: atom_id res chain seq x y z
N MET A 1 11.63 -18.16 6.15
CA MET A 1 10.53 -17.88 5.20
C MET A 1 9.53 -19.03 5.12
N ALA A 2 9.93 -20.27 4.82
CA ALA A 2 8.98 -21.41 4.68
C ALA A 2 8.22 -21.81 5.96
N VAL A 3 8.85 -21.71 7.14
CA VAL A 3 8.23 -22.14 8.42
C VAL A 3 7.07 -21.24 8.85
N LEU A 4 7.14 -19.93 8.58
CA LEU A 4 6.08 -18.98 8.92
C LEU A 4 4.85 -19.16 8.03
N ALA A 5 5.05 -19.38 6.73
CA ALA A 5 3.96 -19.67 5.80
C ALA A 5 3.24 -20.98 6.14
N ALA A 6 3.99 -22.01 6.56
CA ALA A 6 3.41 -23.28 7.00
C ALA A 6 2.62 -23.14 8.31
N ALA A 7 3.13 -22.37 9.28
CA ALA A 7 2.41 -22.10 10.52
C ALA A 7 1.08 -21.37 10.27
N GLN A 8 1.12 -20.34 9.41
CA GLN A 8 -0.05 -19.55 9.05
C GLN A 8 -1.13 -20.37 8.34
N LEU A 9 -0.74 -21.24 7.40
CA LEU A 9 -1.65 -22.19 6.74
C LEU A 9 -2.26 -23.19 7.73
N LEU A 10 -1.47 -23.69 8.67
CA LEU A 10 -1.96 -24.62 9.68
C LEU A 10 -2.88 -23.94 10.70
N ASP A 11 -2.71 -22.64 10.96
CA ASP A 11 -3.60 -21.86 11.83
C ASP A 11 -4.95 -21.57 11.15
N GLU A 12 -4.96 -21.39 9.83
CA GLU A 12 -6.19 -21.34 9.02
C GLU A 12 -6.94 -22.68 9.04
N LEU A 13 -6.21 -23.80 9.00
CA LEU A 13 -6.81 -25.14 8.92
C LEU A 13 -7.28 -25.69 10.28
N MET A 14 -6.52 -25.42 11.35
CA MET A 14 -6.70 -26.04 12.67
C MET A 14 -7.14 -25.04 13.76
N GLY A 15 -7.25 -23.76 13.41
CA GLY A 15 -7.57 -22.68 14.34
C GLY A 15 -6.35 -22.18 15.12
N ARG A 16 -6.35 -20.88 15.42
CA ARG A 16 -5.26 -20.16 16.11
C ARG A 16 -4.97 -20.69 17.52
N ASN A 17 -5.93 -21.37 18.12
CA ASN A 17 -5.79 -21.98 19.44
C ASN A 17 -5.22 -23.41 19.40
N ARG A 18 -4.73 -23.91 18.26
CA ARG A 18 -4.15 -25.26 18.11
C ARG A 18 -3.11 -25.60 19.18
N ASN A 19 -2.30 -24.62 19.56
CA ASN A 19 -1.17 -24.82 20.48
C ASN A 19 -1.51 -24.47 21.94
N VAL A 20 -2.76 -24.08 22.25
CA VAL A 20 -3.16 -23.67 23.60
C VAL A 20 -3.50 -24.92 24.41
N ALA A 21 -2.85 -25.07 25.56
CA ALA A 21 -3.16 -26.18 26.47
C ALA A 21 -4.60 -26.05 27.00
N PRO A 22 -5.33 -27.15 27.27
CA PRO A 22 -6.72 -27.10 27.72
C PRO A 22 -6.99 -26.26 28.99
N SER A 23 -5.95 -25.90 29.75
CA SER A 23 -6.02 -25.08 30.96
C SER A 23 -5.66 -23.61 30.76
N GLU A 24 -5.15 -23.22 29.59
CA GLU A 24 -4.79 -21.82 29.29
C GLU A 24 -5.99 -21.08 28.72
N LYS A 25 -6.29 -19.91 29.31
CA LYS A 25 -7.30 -19.01 28.76
C LYS A 25 -6.73 -18.40 27.48
N THR A 26 -7.44 -18.57 26.36
CA THR A 26 -7.19 -17.81 25.13
C THR A 26 -7.15 -16.32 25.46
N LYS A 27 -6.05 -15.64 25.12
CA LYS A 27 -5.94 -14.18 25.28
C LYS A 27 -7.08 -13.55 24.49
N GLU A 28 -7.92 -12.75 25.16
CA GLU A 28 -9.00 -12.04 24.48
C GLU A 28 -8.41 -11.10 23.42
N LEU A 29 -8.92 -11.18 22.20
CA LEU A 29 -8.45 -10.36 21.09
C LEU A 29 -8.81 -8.90 21.36
N ASN A 30 -7.79 -8.06 21.48
CA ASN A 30 -7.94 -6.62 21.61
C ASN A 30 -7.41 -5.94 20.36
N TRP A 31 -8.30 -5.27 19.63
CA TRP A 31 -7.95 -4.54 18.43
C TRP A 31 -7.12 -3.27 18.71
N GLU A 32 -7.07 -2.80 19.94
CA GLU A 32 -6.25 -1.65 20.33
C GLU A 32 -4.77 -2.01 20.56
N ASP A 33 -4.41 -3.29 20.50
CA ASP A 33 -3.03 -3.72 20.72
C ASP A 33 -2.12 -3.23 19.57
N PRO A 34 -0.97 -2.62 19.88
CA PRO A 34 -0.08 -2.00 18.88
C PRO A 34 0.64 -3.02 17.99
N GLU A 35 0.46 -4.31 18.22
CA GLU A 35 0.97 -5.39 17.37
C GLU A 35 0.22 -5.47 16.04
N TYR A 36 -1.07 -5.12 16.03
CA TYR A 36 -1.91 -5.17 14.85
C TYR A 36 -1.70 -3.96 13.93
N CYS A 37 -1.82 -4.21 12.63
CA CYS A 37 -1.67 -3.16 11.64
C CYS A 37 -2.95 -2.31 11.56
N LYS A 38 -2.85 -1.06 12.01
CA LYS A 38 -3.95 -0.10 11.94
C LYS A 38 -4.53 0.04 10.53
N PHE A 39 -3.67 0.11 9.51
CA PHE A 39 -4.12 0.30 8.12
C PHE A 39 -4.89 -0.91 7.59
N TYR A 40 -4.42 -2.12 7.91
CA TYR A 40 -5.10 -3.36 7.55
C TYR A 40 -6.48 -3.46 8.18
N MET A 41 -6.58 -3.08 9.46
CA MET A 41 -7.85 -3.05 10.20
C MET A 41 -8.85 -2.05 9.61
N VAL A 42 -8.38 -0.87 9.17
CA VAL A 42 -9.24 0.14 8.55
C VAL A 42 -9.77 -0.34 7.20
N LYS A 43 -8.87 -0.71 6.26
CA LYS A 43 -9.26 -1.23 4.93
C LYS A 43 -8.23 -2.20 4.37
N PHE A 44 -7.01 -1.70 4.11
CA PHE A 44 -5.93 -2.47 3.51
C PHE A 44 -4.57 -1.97 4.01
N CYS A 45 -3.57 -2.86 4.04
CA CYS A 45 -2.19 -2.46 4.28
C CYS A 45 -1.50 -2.11 2.95
N PRO A 46 -0.91 -0.91 2.83
CA PRO A 46 -0.12 -0.52 1.65
C PRO A 46 1.07 -1.45 1.36
N HIS A 47 1.67 -2.05 2.39
CA HIS A 47 2.77 -3.01 2.25
C HIS A 47 2.32 -4.25 1.47
N ASP A 48 1.11 -4.76 1.73
CA ASP A 48 0.56 -5.93 1.03
C ASP A 48 0.04 -5.59 -0.36
N LEU A 49 -0.48 -4.36 -0.55
CA LEU A 49 -1.06 -3.94 -1.81
C LEU A 49 0.00 -3.74 -2.91
N PHE A 50 1.19 -3.27 -2.54
CA PHE A 50 2.24 -2.86 -3.49
C PHE A 50 3.41 -3.86 -3.59
N VAL A 51 3.26 -5.08 -3.08
CA VAL A 51 4.26 -6.14 -3.20
C VAL A 51 4.62 -6.38 -4.67
N ASN A 52 5.92 -6.48 -4.97
CA ASN A 52 6.45 -6.68 -6.33
C ASN A 52 6.14 -5.53 -7.31
N THR A 53 5.79 -4.34 -6.81
CA THR A 53 5.60 -3.15 -7.66
C THR A 53 6.77 -2.18 -7.51
N ARG A 54 6.82 -1.14 -8.35
CA ARG A 54 7.81 -0.06 -8.19
C ARG A 54 7.60 0.81 -6.95
N ALA A 55 6.48 0.64 -6.25
CA ALA A 55 6.13 1.34 -5.02
C ALA A 55 6.17 0.41 -3.79
N ASP A 56 6.87 -0.72 -3.89
CA ASP A 56 6.99 -1.69 -2.82
C ASP A 56 7.61 -1.07 -1.56
N LEU A 57 6.92 -1.23 -0.43
CA LEU A 57 7.30 -0.72 0.89
C LEU A 57 8.01 -1.80 1.73
N GLY A 58 8.13 -3.02 1.21
CA GLY A 58 8.62 -4.18 1.93
C GLY A 58 7.53 -4.88 2.75
N VAL A 59 7.95 -5.86 3.55
CA VAL A 59 7.04 -6.64 4.40
C VAL A 59 6.53 -5.78 5.55
N CYS A 60 5.23 -5.87 5.86
CA CYS A 60 4.66 -5.18 7.01
C CYS A 60 5.26 -5.70 8.32
N SER A 61 5.63 -4.78 9.22
CA SER A 61 6.14 -5.13 10.56
C SER A 61 5.05 -5.47 11.57
N LYS A 62 3.77 -5.36 11.16
CA LYS A 62 2.60 -5.50 12.01
C LYS A 62 1.78 -6.73 11.61
N VAL A 63 1.00 -7.25 12.54
CA VAL A 63 0.16 -8.43 12.33
C VAL A 63 -1.10 -8.03 11.55
N HIS A 64 -1.41 -8.78 10.49
CA HIS A 64 -2.63 -8.65 9.70
C HIS A 64 -3.58 -9.77 10.08
N ASP A 65 -4.65 -9.42 10.79
CA ASP A 65 -5.57 -10.38 11.38
C ASP A 65 -7.02 -10.01 11.04
N ASP A 66 -7.72 -10.92 10.35
CA ASP A 66 -9.12 -10.75 9.94
C ASP A 66 -10.13 -10.74 11.10
N GLU A 67 -9.89 -11.49 12.18
CA GLU A 67 -10.78 -11.49 13.35
C GLU A 67 -10.71 -10.15 14.08
N VAL A 68 -9.49 -9.60 14.21
CA VAL A 68 -9.26 -8.28 14.79
C VAL A 68 -9.86 -7.17 13.92
N LYS A 69 -9.76 -7.31 12.59
CA LYS A 69 -10.42 -6.41 11.64
C LYS A 69 -11.94 -6.44 11.79
N ALA A 70 -12.54 -7.62 11.95
CA ALA A 70 -13.99 -7.74 12.18
C ALA A 70 -14.42 -7.13 13.52
N LEU A 71 -13.60 -7.26 14.57
CA LEU A 71 -13.82 -6.58 15.86
C LEU A 71 -13.76 -5.05 15.72
N PHE A 72 -12.76 -4.54 14.99
CA PHE A 72 -12.62 -3.11 14.70
C PHE A 72 -13.81 -2.56 13.92
N GLU A 73 -14.30 -3.29 12.92
CA GLU A 73 -15.44 -2.85 12.11
C GLU A 73 -16.72 -2.72 12.95
N LYS A 74 -16.95 -3.65 13.88
CA LYS A 74 -18.08 -3.62 14.82
C LYS A 74 -17.93 -2.58 15.94
N SER A 75 -16.70 -2.13 16.21
CA SER A 75 -16.41 -1.15 17.25
C SER A 75 -17.00 0.23 16.92
N THR A 76 -17.57 0.88 17.93
CA THR A 76 -18.06 2.28 17.90
C THR A 76 -17.15 3.23 18.68
N SER A 77 -15.94 2.78 19.03
CA SER A 77 -14.97 3.56 19.81
C SER A 77 -14.51 4.82 19.07
N TYR A 78 -14.34 5.92 19.79
CA TYR A 78 -13.73 7.17 19.26
C TYR A 78 -12.36 6.92 18.60
N LYS A 79 -11.58 5.96 19.12
CA LYS A 79 -10.25 5.65 18.57
C LYS A 79 -10.31 5.12 17.13
N LYS A 80 -11.44 4.55 16.71
CA LYS A 80 -11.68 4.11 15.33
C LYS A 80 -11.51 5.26 14.34
N GLN A 81 -12.12 6.40 14.65
CA GLN A 81 -12.03 7.59 13.79
C GLN A 81 -10.59 8.08 13.67
N ALA A 82 -9.82 8.06 14.76
CA ALA A 82 -8.41 8.44 14.73
C ALA A 82 -7.58 7.53 13.80
N TYR A 83 -7.89 6.22 13.75
CA TYR A 83 -7.20 5.27 12.88
C TYR A 83 -7.58 5.48 11.41
N GLU A 84 -8.86 5.77 11.15
CA GLU A 84 -9.37 6.12 9.81
C GLU A 84 -8.72 7.42 9.30
N ASP A 85 -8.60 8.44 10.15
CA ASP A 85 -7.94 9.70 9.80
C ASP A 85 -6.45 9.50 9.50
N GLU A 86 -5.75 8.67 10.29
CA GLU A 86 -4.34 8.31 10.03
C GLU A 86 -4.19 7.61 8.67
N PHE A 87 -5.11 6.69 8.35
CA PHE A 87 -5.15 5.99 7.07
C PHE A 87 -5.40 6.93 5.88
N ILE A 88 -6.34 7.88 6.02
CA ILE A 88 -6.64 8.87 4.97
C ILE A 88 -5.42 9.78 4.75
N ARG A 89 -4.80 10.28 5.82
CA ARG A 89 -3.61 11.14 5.72
C ARG A 89 -2.46 10.42 5.01
N PHE A 90 -2.21 9.16 5.37
CA PHE A 90 -1.19 8.36 4.70
C PHE A 90 -1.51 8.17 3.21
N SER A 91 -2.76 7.81 2.89
CA SER A 91 -3.22 7.59 1.51
C SER A 91 -3.11 8.85 0.64
N GLN A 92 -3.48 10.01 1.20
CA GLN A 92 -3.30 11.31 0.54
C GLN A 92 -1.82 11.62 0.28
N GLY A 93 -0.93 11.27 1.21
CA GLY A 93 0.51 11.39 1.04
C GLY A 93 1.03 10.60 -0.18
N MET A 94 0.57 9.34 -0.33
CA MET A 94 0.92 8.51 -1.49
C MET A 94 0.36 9.06 -2.80
N LEU A 95 -0.91 9.49 -2.81
CA LEU A 95 -1.53 10.12 -3.99
C LEU A 95 -0.74 11.34 -4.44
N ASN A 96 -0.37 12.22 -3.51
CA ASN A 96 0.42 13.41 -3.80
C ASN A 96 1.80 13.06 -4.39
N GLU A 97 2.43 11.96 -3.95
CA GLU A 97 3.68 11.51 -4.54
C GLU A 97 3.51 11.04 -5.99
N VAL A 98 2.45 10.29 -6.27
CA VAL A 98 2.10 9.83 -7.62
C VAL A 98 1.80 11.03 -8.52
N GLU A 99 1.03 12.01 -8.04
CA GLU A 99 0.74 13.25 -8.78
C GLU A 99 2.02 14.01 -9.13
N ARG A 100 2.96 14.16 -8.18
CA ARG A 100 4.27 14.79 -8.46
C ARG A 100 5.05 14.04 -9.54
N LYS A 101 5.02 12.70 -9.53
CA LYS A 101 5.66 11.88 -10.58
C LYS A 101 4.98 12.08 -11.94
N ILE A 102 3.65 12.16 -11.97
CA ILE A 102 2.89 12.42 -13.19
C ILE A 102 3.24 13.79 -13.78
N VAL A 103 3.27 14.84 -12.97
CA VAL A 103 3.61 16.20 -13.43
C VAL A 103 5.02 16.23 -14.03
N LYS A 104 6.02 15.65 -13.34
CA LYS A 104 7.39 15.55 -13.86
C LYS A 104 7.47 14.72 -15.15
N GLY A 105 6.69 13.65 -15.24
CA GLY A 105 6.59 12.82 -16.45
C GLY A 105 6.04 13.61 -17.64
N LYS A 106 4.93 14.34 -17.44
CA LYS A 106 4.32 15.21 -18.47
C LYS A 106 5.26 16.31 -18.93
N GLN A 107 5.96 16.98 -18.00
CA GLN A 107 6.97 18.00 -18.35
C GLN A 107 8.10 17.43 -19.20
N ARG A 108 8.61 16.23 -18.85
CA ARG A 108 9.63 15.54 -19.64
C ARG A 108 9.15 15.23 -21.06
N LEU A 109 7.92 14.75 -21.20
CA LEU A 109 7.33 14.42 -22.50
C LEU A 109 7.15 15.67 -23.38
N ALA A 110 6.71 16.80 -22.81
CA ALA A 110 6.56 18.06 -23.55
C ALA A 110 7.89 18.58 -24.11
N LEU A 111 8.99 18.45 -23.35
CA LEU A 111 10.32 18.86 -23.81
C LEU A 111 10.89 17.97 -24.93
N ILE A 112 10.50 16.68 -24.97
CA ILE A 112 10.92 15.73 -26.01
C ILE A 112 10.11 15.95 -27.29
N GLY A 113 8.79 16.15 -27.18
CA GLY A 113 7.90 16.43 -28.31
C GLY A 113 8.24 17.71 -29.07
N ASN A 114 8.83 18.70 -28.40
CA ASN A 114 9.24 19.96 -29.04
C ASN A 114 10.60 19.88 -29.76
N LYS A 115 11.37 18.79 -29.61
CA LYS A 115 12.68 18.61 -30.27
C LYS A 115 12.61 17.82 -31.59
N SER A 116 11.43 17.35 -31.99
CA SER A 116 11.26 16.58 -33.24
C SER A 116 10.91 17.39 -34.48
N GLU A 117 10.86 18.73 -34.41
CA GLU A 117 10.82 19.56 -35.63
C GLU A 117 12.26 19.95 -36.03
N PRO A 118 12.78 19.48 -37.18
CA PRO A 118 14.02 20.02 -37.71
C PRO A 118 13.80 21.50 -38.09
N PRO A 119 14.80 22.38 -37.94
CA PRO A 119 14.67 23.76 -38.41
C PRO A 119 14.54 23.74 -39.94
N SER A 120 13.31 23.90 -40.42
CA SER A 120 13.01 24.13 -41.83
C SER A 120 13.41 25.55 -42.20
N SER A 121 14.70 25.74 -42.49
CA SER A 121 15.16 26.92 -43.21
C SER A 121 16.25 26.50 -44.18
N LEU A 122 15.93 26.51 -45.47
CA LEU A 122 16.72 27.09 -46.56
C LEU A 122 15.84 27.10 -47.82
N SER A 123 15.51 28.30 -48.29
CA SER A 123 14.73 28.59 -49.51
C SER A 123 15.58 28.41 -50.79
N PRO A 124 14.94 28.23 -51.96
CA PRO A 124 15.60 27.78 -53.18
C PRO A 124 16.25 28.94 -53.95
N GLN A 125 17.56 28.86 -54.22
CA GLN A 125 18.19 29.74 -55.21
C GLN A 125 18.28 29.04 -56.57
N GLN A 126 17.60 29.68 -57.52
CA GLN A 126 17.50 29.41 -58.94
C GLN A 126 18.87 29.13 -59.56
N THR A 127 18.98 28.04 -60.32
CA THR A 127 20.05 27.90 -61.32
C THR A 127 19.42 27.94 -62.70
N GLN A 128 19.57 29.08 -63.36
CA GLN A 128 19.53 29.20 -64.81
C GLN A 128 20.79 28.51 -65.38
N ARG A 129 20.61 27.58 -66.32
CA ARG A 129 21.18 27.63 -67.69
C ARG A 129 20.80 26.38 -68.48
#